data_AF-A0A6A8DHR5-F1
#
_entry.id   AF-A0A6A8DHR5-F1
#
_cell.length_a   1.000
_cell.length_b   1.000
_cell.length_c   1.000
_cell.angle_alpha   90.00
_cell.angle_beta   90.00
_cell.angle_gamma   90.00
#
_symmetry.space_group_name_H-M   'P 1'
#
loop_
_entity.id
_entity.type
_entity.pdbx_description
1 polymer ?
#
loop_
_entity_poly.entity_id
_entity_poly.type
_entity_poly.pdbx_seq_one_letter_code
_entity_poly.pdbx_strand_id
1 'polypeptide(L)' 'MIDNRYRETNIDSVKQANEESGMSYNEVKEYIAKTTGGHNTSKFSNTDIDQIREKLSNSTK' A
#
# COMPACT_ATOMS: atom_id res chain seq x y z
N MET A 1 -43.22 -24.68 4.61
CA MET A 1 -42.08 -25.07 3.75
C MET A 1 -41.11 -23.90 3.77
N ILE A 2 -39.89 -24.09 4.28
CA ILE A 2 -38.88 -23.02 4.32
C ILE A 2 -38.18 -23.05 2.96
N ASP A 3 -38.35 -21.97 2.21
CA ASP A 3 -37.81 -21.77 0.86
C ASP A 3 -36.31 -21.46 0.97
N ASN A 4 -35.49 -22.51 1.07
CA ASN A 4 -34.03 -22.41 1.08
C ASN A 4 -33.52 -22.19 -0.35
N ARG A 5 -33.86 -21.02 -0.93
CA ARG A 5 -33.29 -20.56 -2.20
C ARG A 5 -31.83 -20.21 -1.97
N TYR A 6 -30.99 -21.21 -2.20
CA TYR A 6 -29.56 -21.13 -2.43
C TYR A 6 -29.23 -19.86 -3.22
N ARG A 7 -28.72 -18.84 -2.51
CA ARG A 7 -28.00 -17.72 -3.12
C ARG A 7 -26.60 -18.24 -3.43
N GLU A 8 -26.48 -19.17 -4.38
CA GLU A 8 -25.20 -19.46 -5.00
C GLU A 8 -24.82 -18.18 -5.75
N THR A 9 -23.95 -17.40 -5.14
CA THR A 9 -23.43 -16.20 -5.78
C THR A 9 -22.75 -16.70 -7.05
N ASN A 10 -23.22 -16.25 -8.23
CA ASN A 10 -22.68 -16.66 -9.51
C ASN A 10 -21.18 -16.35 -9.50
N ILE A 11 -20.37 -17.39 -9.30
CA ILE A 11 -18.95 -17.27 -9.00
C ILE A 11 -18.20 -16.60 -10.15
N ASP A 12 -18.66 -16.78 -11.38
CA ASP A 12 -18.07 -16.16 -12.57
C ASP A 12 -18.34 -14.66 -12.60
N SER A 13 -19.56 -14.23 -12.24
CA SER A 13 -19.87 -12.81 -12.11
C SER A 13 -19.06 -12.12 -11.00
N VAL A 14 -18.75 -12.84 -9.92
CA VAL A 14 -17.93 -12.33 -8.81
C VAL A 14 -16.47 -12.21 -9.21
N LYS A 15 -15.93 -13.22 -9.92
CA LYS A 15 -14.56 -13.17 -10.45
C LYS A 15 -14.38 -12.01 -11.42
N GLN A 16 -15.31 -11.87 -12.37
CA GLN A 16 -15.30 -10.76 -13.32
C GLN A 16 -15.34 -9.41 -12.60
N ALA A 17 -16.26 -9.24 -11.65
CA ALA A 17 -16.35 -7.99 -10.87
C ALA A 17 -15.07 -7.69 -10.06
N ASN A 18 -14.38 -8.72 -9.55
CA ASN A 18 -13.11 -8.55 -8.85
C ASN A 18 -11.98 -8.16 -9.80
N GLU A 19 -11.91 -8.76 -11.00
CA GLU A 19 -10.95 -8.39 -12.05
C GLU A 19 -11.17 -6.95 -12.54
N GLU A 20 -12.42 -6.49 -12.56
CA GLU A 20 -12.79 -5.12 -12.95
C GLU A 20 -12.73 -4.11 -11.79
N SER A 21 -12.51 -4.55 -10.54
CA SER A 21 -12.60 -3.69 -9.34
C SER A 21 -11.41 -2.74 -9.14
N GLY A 22 -10.38 -2.86 -9.98
CA GLY A 22 -9.23 -1.97 -10.00
C GLY A 22 -7.96 -2.58 -9.39
N MET A 23 -7.04 -1.72 -8.96
CA MET A 23 -5.75 -2.15 -8.42
C MET A 23 -5.91 -2.84 -7.06
N SER A 24 -5.19 -3.95 -6.88
CA SER A 24 -5.05 -4.57 -5.56
C SER A 24 -4.35 -3.63 -4.58
N TYR A 25 -4.49 -3.90 -3.29
CA TYR A 25 -3.84 -3.12 -2.23
C TYR A 25 -2.33 -2.94 -2.45
N ASN A 26 -1.63 -3.99 -2.87
CA ASN A 26 -0.19 -3.94 -3.11
C ASN A 26 0.15 -3.09 -4.34
N GLU A 27 -0.64 -3.19 -5.41
CA GLU A 27 -0.50 -2.36 -6.60
C GLU A 27 -0.79 -0.89 -6.31
N VAL A 28 -1.84 -0.59 -5.54
CA VAL A 28 -2.13 0.76 -5.05
C VAL A 28 -0.97 1.30 -4.22
N LYS A 29 -0.44 0.50 -3.29
CA LYS A 29 0.68 0.90 -2.43
C LYS A 29 1.93 1.24 -3.26
N GLU A 30 2.27 0.41 -4.23
CA GLU A 30 3.37 0.67 -5.15
C GLU A 30 3.12 1.88 -6.05
N TYR A 31 1.91 2.01 -6.59
CA TYR A 31 1.53 3.14 -7.44
C TYR A 31 1.64 4.45 -6.68
N ILE A 32 1.12 4.51 -5.45
CA ILE A 32 1.24 5.67 -4.56
C ILE A 32 2.71 5.95 -4.27
N ALA A 33 3.51 4.94 -3.89
CA ALA A 33 4.94 5.12 -3.63
C ALA A 33 5.70 5.67 -4.85
N LYS A 34 5.37 5.23 -6.07
CA LYS A 34 6.00 5.65 -7.34
C LYS A 34 5.55 7.04 -7.81
N THR A 35 4.30 7.42 -7.57
CA THR A 35 3.70 8.64 -8.15
C THR A 35 3.59 9.81 -7.20
N THR A 36 3.46 9.54 -5.90
CA THR A 36 3.18 10.55 -4.87
C THR A 36 4.05 10.37 -3.63
N GLY A 37 4.66 9.21 -3.43
CA GLY A 37 5.55 8.92 -2.32
C GLY A 37 6.83 9.74 -2.38
N GLY A 38 7.25 10.29 -1.23
CA GLY A 38 8.57 10.91 -1.07
C GLY A 38 8.79 12.26 -1.76
N HIS A 39 7.88 12.71 -2.62
CA HIS A 39 7.98 14.04 -3.24
C HIS A 39 7.71 15.15 -2.20
N ASN A 40 8.68 16.04 -2.02
CA ASN A 40 8.60 17.20 -1.10
C ASN A 40 8.40 16.85 0.39
N THR A 41 8.64 15.61 0.83
CA THR A 41 8.59 15.25 2.26
C THR A 41 9.88 15.59 3.01
N SER A 42 10.95 15.94 2.30
CA SER A 42 12.21 16.42 2.89
C SER A 42 12.00 17.59 3.85
N LYS A 43 11.05 18.49 3.55
CA LYS A 43 10.70 19.63 4.42
C LYS A 43 9.99 19.25 5.72
N PHE A 44 9.43 18.04 5.79
CA PHE A 44 8.78 17.50 6.98
C PHE A 44 9.70 16.55 7.76
N SER A 45 10.88 16.21 7.20
CA SER A 45 11.90 15.49 7.92
C SER A 45 12.67 16.45 8.80
N ASN A 46 12.53 16.31 10.12
CA ASN A 46 13.35 16.97 11.12
C ASN A 46 14.70 16.24 11.33
N THR A 47 15.05 15.32 10.44
CA THR A 47 16.29 14.56 10.55
C THR A 47 17.46 15.38 10.02
N ASP A 48 18.35 15.78 10.93
CA ASP A 48 19.63 16.38 10.59
C ASP A 48 20.60 15.27 10.13
N ILE A 49 20.93 15.31 8.84
CA ILE A 49 21.77 14.29 8.18
C ILE A 49 23.16 14.24 8.82
N ASP A 50 23.71 15.36 9.25
CA ASP A 50 25.07 15.42 9.79
C ASP A 50 25.13 14.85 11.21
N GLN A 51 24.08 15.07 12.02
CA GLN A 51 23.94 14.41 13.33
C GLN A 51 23.80 12.89 13.22
N ILE A 52 23.06 12.40 12.22
CA ILE A 52 22.91 10.96 12.00
C ILE A 52 24.23 10.35 11.53
N ARG A 53 24.95 11.03 10.62
CA ARG A 53 26.28 10.59 10.17
C ARG A 53 27.26 10.46 11.34
N GLU A 54 27.29 11.45 12.22
CA GLU A 54 28.15 11.45 13.41
C GLU A 54 27.78 10.30 14.37
N LYS A 55 26.50 10.08 14.62
CA LYS A 55 26.02 8.96 15.46
C LYS A 55 26.40 7.60 14.87
N LEU A 56 26.25 7.40 13.56
CA LEU A 56 26.59 6.14 12.90
C LEU A 56 28.10 5.89 12.88
N SER A 57 28.92 6.93 12.65
CA SER A 57 30.37 6.81 12.70
C SER A 57 30.89 6.51 14.12
N ASN A 58 30.27 7.10 15.14
CA ASN A 58 30.68 6.91 16.53
C ASN A 58 30.15 5.60 17.12
N SER A 59 29.04 5.06 16.63
CA SER A 59 28.50 3.76 17.04
C SER A 59 29.31 2.57 16.51
N THR A 60 30.22 2.79 15.57
CA THR A 60 31.08 1.75 14.96
C THR A 60 32.49 1.71 15.59
N LYS A 61 32.75 2.56 16.60
CA LYS A 61 33.98 2.54 17.43
C LYS A 61 33.71 1.89 18.77
#